data_AF-A0A9P7MLN7-F1
#
_entry.id   AF-A0A9P7MLN7-F1
#
_cell.length_a   1.000
_cell.length_b   1.000
_cell.length_c   1.000
_cell.angle_alpha   90.00
_cell.angle_beta   90.00
_cell.angle_gamma   90.00
#
_symmetry.space_group_name_H-M   'P 1'
#
loop_
_entity.id
_entity.type
_entity.pdbx_description
1 polymer ?
#
loop_
_entity_poly.entity_id
_entity_poly.type
_entity_poly.pdbx_seq_one_letter_code
_entity_poly.pdbx_strand_id
1 'polypeptide(L)'
;MREANDSHGAESRKRRRESVSDCEDGSDSAREEGHRVPSTAKRPALELNHAKSIITARMPTKLLTTNWSLGSNRLLNRRHVQQLKRAFVQFGGPKRDHEEHHLKVLCTGAEVHRMMKQLGSQDGAKQAEGMLDFTTWPDVNGRERLELLAGQHRIRALEEWVKDAKLSEEELWWPCKFYDKDGISVEQNIKLRLNQRDVAQPDSHGDI
;
A
#
# COMPACT_ATOMS: atom_id res chain seq x y z
N MET A 1 48.72 -36.90 8.00
CA MET A 1 50.12 -36.50 8.27
C MET A 1 50.43 -35.37 7.30
N ARG A 2 50.72 -34.17 7.82
CA ARG A 2 52.04 -33.50 7.81
C ARG A 2 52.41 -32.99 6.41
N GLU A 3 52.28 -31.69 6.14
CA GLU A 3 53.28 -30.61 6.43
C GLU A 3 54.43 -30.62 5.41
N ALA A 4 54.98 -29.50 4.90
CA ALA A 4 54.78 -28.08 5.22
C ALA A 4 55.08 -27.15 4.01
N ASN A 5 54.68 -25.88 4.10
CA ASN A 5 55.48 -24.62 4.03
C ASN A 5 56.83 -24.59 3.25
N ASP A 6 57.34 -23.45 2.74
CA ASP A 6 57.04 -22.01 2.96
C ASP A 6 57.64 -21.09 1.85
N SER A 7 57.53 -19.77 2.07
CA SER A 7 58.54 -18.71 1.77
C SER A 7 58.44 -17.80 0.52
N HIS A 8 58.11 -16.52 0.84
CA HIS A 8 58.74 -15.26 0.34
C HIS A 8 58.42 -14.78 -1.10
N GLY A 9 58.37 -13.48 -1.42
CA GLY A 9 58.45 -12.25 -0.62
C GLY A 9 58.87 -11.02 -1.45
N ALA A 10 58.41 -9.81 -1.08
CA ALA A 10 58.88 -8.47 -1.54
C ALA A 10 58.69 -8.15 -3.08
N GLU A 11 58.72 -6.91 -3.59
CA GLU A 11 58.67 -5.55 -3.02
C GLU A 11 58.17 -4.49 -4.04
N SER A 12 57.87 -3.28 -3.55
CA SER A 12 57.37 -2.11 -4.30
C SER A 12 58.30 -1.56 -5.40
N ARG A 13 57.75 -1.05 -6.52
CA ARG A 13 58.42 -0.01 -7.34
C ARG A 13 57.51 1.12 -7.86
N LYS A 14 58.10 2.32 -7.85
CA LYS A 14 57.52 3.68 -7.91
C LYS A 14 57.94 4.39 -9.21
N ARG A 15 57.05 5.18 -9.83
CA ARG A 15 57.23 6.23 -10.89
C ARG A 15 55.80 6.71 -11.25
N ARG A 16 55.31 7.95 -11.11
CA ARG A 16 55.80 9.33 -11.32
C ARG A 16 56.30 9.63 -12.73
N ARG A 17 55.47 10.33 -13.53
CA ARG A 17 55.87 11.53 -14.27
C ARG A 17 54.65 12.41 -14.60
N GLU A 18 54.79 13.70 -14.33
CA GLU A 18 53.96 14.80 -14.86
C GLU A 18 54.55 15.28 -16.20
N SER A 19 53.83 16.18 -16.91
CA SER A 19 54.35 17.40 -17.59
C SER A 19 53.84 17.70 -19.02
N VAL A 20 53.00 18.75 -19.11
CA VAL A 20 52.90 19.87 -20.09
C VAL A 20 53.09 19.71 -21.62
N SER A 21 52.12 20.27 -22.35
CA SER A 21 52.21 21.14 -23.57
C SER A 21 50.75 21.53 -23.96
N ASP A 22 50.37 22.70 -24.48
CA ASP A 22 51.10 23.91 -24.88
C ASP A 22 50.14 25.12 -24.98
N CYS A 23 50.67 26.29 -25.34
CA CYS A 23 49.92 27.55 -25.58
C CYS A 23 50.32 28.17 -26.97
N GLU A 24 49.87 29.33 -27.46
CA GLU A 24 49.04 30.45 -26.94
C GLU A 24 48.07 30.98 -28.02
N ASP A 25 46.93 31.57 -27.59
CA ASP A 25 46.25 32.75 -28.20
C ASP A 25 45.56 32.67 -29.60
N GLY A 26 44.56 33.53 -29.80
CA GLY A 26 43.76 33.68 -31.03
C GLY A 26 42.46 34.46 -30.82
N SER A 27 42.50 35.78 -31.04
CA SER A 27 41.35 36.69 -30.79
C SER A 27 40.32 36.77 -31.93
N ASP A 28 39.05 36.88 -31.50
CA ASP A 28 37.92 37.66 -32.06
C ASP A 28 37.45 37.44 -33.53
N SER A 29 36.19 37.01 -33.68
CA SER A 29 35.27 37.58 -34.70
C SER A 29 33.79 37.15 -34.51
N ALA A 30 32.97 38.12 -34.12
CA ALA A 30 31.61 38.41 -34.62
C ALA A 30 30.61 37.29 -35.01
N ARG A 31 29.45 37.32 -34.33
CA ARG A 31 28.07 37.02 -34.82
C ARG A 31 27.73 35.58 -35.23
N GLU A 32 26.85 34.94 -34.45
CA GLU A 32 25.47 34.72 -34.91
C GLU A 32 24.47 34.51 -33.75
N GLU A 33 23.28 35.08 -33.89
CA GLU A 33 22.27 35.21 -32.83
C GLU A 33 21.34 33.98 -32.79
N GLY A 34 21.91 32.84 -32.39
CA GLY A 34 21.16 31.59 -32.21
C GLY A 34 20.15 31.68 -31.07
N HIS A 35 18.91 32.09 -31.37
CA HIS A 35 17.76 32.11 -30.45
C HIS A 35 17.40 30.69 -29.95
N ARG A 36 18.19 30.19 -29.00
CA ARG A 36 18.02 28.88 -28.38
C ARG A 36 16.95 28.98 -27.29
N VAL A 37 15.68 28.97 -27.70
CA VAL A 37 14.53 28.91 -26.78
C VAL A 37 14.74 27.76 -25.80
N PRO A 38 14.92 28.03 -24.48
CA PRO A 38 14.96 26.96 -23.51
C PRO A 38 13.56 26.40 -23.41
N SER A 39 13.32 25.20 -23.97
CA SER A 39 12.07 24.48 -23.75
C SER A 39 12.05 23.93 -22.32
N THR A 40 11.93 24.83 -21.35
CA THR A 40 11.63 24.55 -19.95
C THR A 40 10.13 24.36 -19.76
N ALA A 41 9.49 23.69 -20.73
CA ALA A 41 8.29 22.91 -20.49
C ALA A 41 8.67 21.76 -19.56
N LYS A 42 8.85 22.09 -18.27
CA LYS A 42 8.59 21.14 -17.19
C LYS A 42 7.18 20.65 -17.47
N ARG A 43 7.08 19.43 -18.03
CA ARG A 43 5.83 18.68 -17.99
C ARG A 43 5.39 18.78 -16.54
N PRO A 44 4.21 19.35 -16.22
CA PRO A 44 3.72 19.22 -14.87
C PRO A 44 3.75 17.72 -14.59
N ALA A 45 4.45 17.32 -13.52
CA ALA A 45 4.26 15.97 -13.03
C ALA A 45 2.75 15.83 -12.88
N LEU A 46 2.16 14.86 -13.56
CA LEU A 46 0.79 14.48 -13.27
C LEU A 46 0.86 14.00 -11.82
N GLU A 47 0.56 14.91 -10.89
CA GLU A 47 0.40 14.57 -9.49
C GLU A 47 -0.72 13.54 -9.48
N LEU A 48 -0.32 12.32 -9.13
CA LEU A 48 -1.04 11.05 -9.31
C LEU A 48 -2.35 10.94 -8.52
N ASN A 49 -3.15 12.01 -8.45
CA ASN A 49 -4.24 12.29 -7.51
C ASN A 49 -4.76 11.01 -6.87
N HIS A 50 -4.21 10.68 -5.71
CA HIS A 50 -4.53 9.43 -5.03
C HIS A 50 -6.02 9.44 -4.74
N ALA A 51 -6.69 8.31 -4.99
CA ALA A 51 -8.11 8.19 -4.70
C ALA A 51 -8.36 8.58 -3.23
N LYS A 52 -9.26 9.53 -2.99
CA LYS A 52 -9.63 9.96 -1.64
C LYS A 52 -10.65 8.95 -1.09
N SER A 53 -10.39 8.39 0.08
CA SER A 53 -11.39 7.60 0.79
C SER A 53 -12.51 8.51 1.28
N ILE A 54 -13.77 8.07 1.12
CA ILE A 54 -14.94 8.78 1.63
C ILE A 54 -14.88 8.84 3.16
N ILE A 55 -14.60 7.70 3.79
CA ILE A 55 -14.67 7.53 5.24
C ILE A 55 -13.82 6.33 5.70
N THR A 56 -13.51 6.28 7.00
CA THR A 56 -13.00 5.08 7.67
C THR A 56 -14.04 4.60 8.69
N ALA A 57 -14.39 3.32 8.66
CA ALA A 57 -15.33 2.71 9.61
C ALA A 57 -14.95 1.26 9.95
N ARG A 58 -15.35 0.79 11.12
CA ARG A 58 -15.28 -0.62 11.53
C ARG A 58 -16.24 -1.43 10.66
N MET A 59 -15.74 -2.52 10.08
CA MET A 59 -16.54 -3.42 9.23
C MET A 59 -16.30 -4.89 9.62
N PRO A 60 -17.34 -5.71 9.79
CA PRO A 60 -17.20 -7.16 9.90
C PRO A 60 -16.64 -7.76 8.61
N THR A 61 -15.58 -8.57 8.73
CA THR A 61 -14.88 -9.19 7.57
C THR A 61 -15.80 -10.09 6.73
N LYS A 62 -16.82 -10.71 7.34
CA LYS A 62 -17.85 -11.52 6.66
C LYS A 62 -18.69 -10.76 5.62
N LEU A 63 -18.70 -9.42 5.70
CA LEU A 63 -19.38 -8.54 4.74
C LEU A 63 -18.49 -8.12 3.56
N LEU A 64 -17.26 -8.61 3.51
CA LEU A 64 -16.28 -8.31 2.46
C LEU A 64 -16.14 -9.51 1.51
N THR A 65 -15.80 -9.24 0.26
CA THR A 65 -15.53 -10.25 -0.76
C THR A 65 -14.22 -9.96 -1.50
N THR A 66 -13.45 -11.01 -1.77
CA THR A 66 -12.26 -10.95 -2.62
C THR A 66 -12.59 -11.10 -4.11
N ASN A 67 -13.85 -11.36 -4.46
CA ASN A 67 -14.30 -11.41 -5.85
C ASN A 67 -14.31 -9.99 -6.41
N TRP A 68 -13.58 -9.77 -7.50
CA TRP A 68 -13.41 -8.43 -8.07
C TRP A 68 -14.32 -8.18 -9.27
N SER A 69 -14.89 -6.97 -9.32
CA SER A 69 -15.62 -6.45 -10.49
C SER A 69 -14.68 -6.10 -11.64
N LEU A 70 -13.42 -5.76 -11.33
CA LEU A 70 -12.37 -5.43 -12.28
C LEU A 70 -11.14 -6.32 -12.06
N GLY A 71 -10.83 -7.18 -13.03
CA GLY A 71 -9.67 -8.07 -13.01
C GLY A 71 -9.84 -9.29 -12.12
N SER A 72 -8.77 -9.71 -11.45
CA SER A 72 -8.80 -10.83 -10.50
C SER A 72 -7.90 -10.53 -9.32
N ASN A 73 -8.34 -10.93 -8.13
CA ASN A 73 -7.56 -10.76 -6.92
C ASN A 73 -6.36 -11.72 -6.88
N ARG A 74 -5.32 -11.35 -6.13
CA ARG A 74 -4.08 -12.11 -6.01
C ARG A 74 -4.35 -13.48 -5.39
N LEU A 75 -3.56 -14.48 -5.73
CA LEU A 75 -3.59 -15.75 -4.99
C LEU A 75 -3.14 -15.53 -3.54
N LEU A 76 -3.78 -16.24 -2.61
CA LEU A 76 -3.50 -16.12 -1.18
C LEU A 76 -2.14 -16.75 -0.83
N ASN A 77 -1.15 -15.92 -0.51
CA ASN A 77 0.17 -16.37 -0.06
C ASN A 77 0.10 -16.91 1.38
N ARG A 78 0.07 -18.25 1.52
CA ARG A 78 0.01 -18.94 2.82
C ARG A 78 1.18 -18.63 3.74
N ARG A 79 2.40 -18.44 3.20
CA ARG A 79 3.59 -18.09 4.01
C ARG A 79 3.42 -16.71 4.65
N HIS A 80 2.89 -15.74 3.89
CA HIS A 80 2.62 -14.40 4.40
C HIS A 80 1.48 -14.39 5.44
N VAL A 81 0.40 -15.16 5.22
CA VAL A 81 -0.67 -15.35 6.22
C VAL A 81 -0.11 -15.89 7.55
N GLN A 82 0.79 -16.88 7.51
CA GLN A 82 1.42 -17.39 8.74
C GLN A 82 2.38 -16.38 9.40
N GLN A 83 3.04 -15.50 8.63
CA GLN A 83 3.84 -14.40 9.20
C GLN A 83 2.97 -13.38 9.93
N LEU A 84 1.87 -12.93 9.31
CA LEU A 84 0.91 -12.01 9.92
C LEU A 84 0.30 -12.61 11.20
N LYS A 85 -0.12 -13.88 11.16
CA LYS A 85 -0.65 -14.60 12.33
C LYS A 85 0.37 -14.69 13.48
N ARG A 86 1.65 -14.96 13.19
CA ARG A 86 2.72 -14.94 14.20
C ARG A 86 2.90 -13.55 14.81
N ALA A 87 2.83 -12.49 14.00
CA ALA A 87 2.88 -11.12 14.49
C ALA A 87 1.69 -10.81 15.42
N PHE A 88 0.48 -11.27 15.11
CA PHE A 88 -0.68 -11.09 15.99
C PHE A 88 -0.48 -11.77 17.35
N VAL A 89 0.08 -12.99 17.37
CA VAL A 89 0.45 -13.66 18.65
C VAL A 89 1.53 -12.87 19.40
N GLN A 90 2.58 -12.41 18.72
CA GLN A 90 3.69 -11.68 19.33
C GLN A 90 3.26 -10.33 19.94
N PHE A 91 2.31 -9.64 19.31
CA PHE A 91 1.83 -8.32 19.76
C PHE A 91 0.55 -8.37 20.62
N GLY A 92 0.07 -9.57 20.97
CA GLY A 92 -1.16 -9.74 21.75
C GLY A 92 -2.47 -9.46 21.00
N GLY A 93 -2.40 -9.26 19.67
CA GLY A 93 -3.55 -9.03 18.81
C GLY A 93 -3.17 -8.41 17.45
N PRO A 94 -4.13 -8.27 16.53
CA PRO A 94 -3.96 -7.49 15.31
C PRO A 94 -3.84 -5.99 15.64
N LYS A 95 -2.78 -5.34 15.15
CA LYS A 95 -2.62 -3.88 15.28
C LYS A 95 -3.57 -3.15 14.33
N ARG A 96 -4.79 -2.85 14.77
CA ARG A 96 -5.85 -2.24 13.96
C ARG A 96 -5.68 -0.72 13.80
N ASP A 97 -4.94 -0.07 14.70
CA ASP A 97 -4.88 1.41 14.84
C ASP A 97 -4.00 2.14 13.81
N HIS A 98 -3.12 1.42 13.11
CA HIS A 98 -2.27 2.01 12.08
C HIS A 98 -3.06 2.15 10.76
N GLU A 99 -3.12 3.36 10.21
CA GLU A 99 -3.84 3.64 8.96
C GLU A 99 -3.38 2.81 7.75
N GLU A 100 -2.11 2.40 7.72
CA GLU A 100 -1.52 1.49 6.73
C GLU A 100 -2.13 0.08 6.79
N HIS A 101 -2.56 -0.32 7.99
CA HIS A 101 -3.19 -1.61 8.24
C HIS A 101 -4.66 -1.62 7.84
N HIS A 102 -5.31 -0.47 7.64
CA HIS A 102 -6.71 -0.41 7.26
C HIS A 102 -6.96 -1.13 5.91
N LEU A 103 -8.08 -1.83 5.80
CA LEU A 103 -8.49 -2.46 4.54
C LEU A 103 -8.97 -1.39 3.56
N LYS A 104 -8.84 -1.66 2.25
CA LYS A 104 -9.42 -0.80 1.21
C LYS A 104 -10.66 -1.48 0.64
N VAL A 105 -11.80 -0.81 0.68
CA VAL A 105 -13.10 -1.38 0.30
C VAL A 105 -13.78 -0.46 -0.72
N LEU A 106 -14.38 -1.05 -1.76
CA LEU A 106 -15.11 -0.35 -2.80
C LEU A 106 -16.62 -0.41 -2.56
N CYS A 107 -17.30 0.72 -2.70
CA CYS A 107 -18.74 0.90 -2.48
C CYS A 107 -19.25 2.10 -3.32
N THR A 108 -20.55 2.40 -3.29
CA THR A 108 -21.08 3.68 -3.79
C THR A 108 -21.10 4.74 -2.68
N GLY A 109 -20.94 6.01 -3.03
CA GLY A 109 -21.16 7.13 -2.12
C GLY A 109 -22.59 7.15 -1.54
N ALA A 110 -23.58 6.68 -2.30
CA ALA A 110 -24.98 6.58 -1.87
C ALA A 110 -25.19 5.57 -0.73
N GLU A 111 -24.53 4.41 -0.76
CA GLU A 111 -24.56 3.41 0.32
C GLU A 111 -23.96 3.94 1.62
N VAL A 112 -22.81 4.62 1.54
CA VAL A 112 -22.18 5.25 2.70
C VAL A 112 -23.07 6.37 3.25
N HIS A 113 -23.70 7.18 2.39
CA HIS A 113 -24.62 8.23 2.83
C HIS A 113 -25.85 7.67 3.56
N ARG A 114 -26.42 6.54 3.11
CA ARG A 114 -27.52 5.86 3.82
C ARG A 114 -27.08 5.36 5.20
N MET A 115 -25.89 4.76 5.32
CA MET A 115 -25.33 4.35 6.62
C MET A 115 -25.09 5.53 7.55
N MET A 116 -24.50 6.62 7.05
CA MET A 116 -24.27 7.84 7.83
C MET A 116 -25.59 8.45 8.33
N LYS A 117 -26.65 8.44 7.49
CA LYS A 117 -27.98 8.88 7.89
C LYS A 117 -28.60 7.94 8.95
N GLN A 118 -28.43 6.63 8.82
CA GLN A 118 -28.92 5.67 9.83
C GLN A 118 -28.22 5.87 11.18
N LEU A 119 -26.89 6.00 11.19
CA LEU A 119 -26.10 6.25 12.40
C LEU A 119 -26.45 7.61 13.04
N GLY A 120 -26.62 8.66 12.23
CA GLY A 120 -27.06 9.97 12.70
C GLY A 120 -28.54 10.05 13.10
N SER A 121 -29.36 9.06 12.74
CA SER A 121 -30.75 8.91 13.22
C SER A 121 -30.83 8.05 14.49
N GLN A 122 -29.75 7.37 14.86
CA GLN A 122 -29.61 6.69 16.14
C GLN A 122 -28.84 7.58 17.13
N ASP A 123 -29.57 8.41 17.88
CA ASP A 123 -29.07 9.26 18.99
C ASP A 123 -28.33 8.51 20.14
N GLY A 124 -28.09 7.21 19.98
CA GLY A 124 -27.35 6.36 20.90
C GLY A 124 -26.43 5.34 20.23
N ALA A 125 -26.09 5.51 18.94
CA ALA A 125 -25.10 4.68 18.27
C ALA A 125 -23.73 4.87 18.95
N LYS A 126 -23.35 3.92 19.81
CA LYS A 126 -22.09 3.93 20.55
C LYS A 126 -20.93 3.98 19.55
N GLN A 127 -20.29 5.14 19.44
CA GLN A 127 -18.99 5.29 18.79
C GLN A 127 -17.95 4.57 19.64
N ALA A 128 -17.87 3.25 19.48
CA ALA A 128 -16.79 2.47 20.07
C ALA A 128 -15.45 3.02 19.56
N GLU A 129 -14.57 3.43 20.48
CA GLU A 129 -13.25 4.00 20.16
C GLU A 129 -13.28 5.29 19.30
N GLY A 130 -14.41 5.98 19.15
CA GLY A 130 -14.53 7.14 18.25
C GLY A 130 -14.49 6.79 16.75
N MET A 131 -14.57 5.51 16.39
CA MET A 131 -14.74 5.06 15.01
C MET A 131 -16.22 4.75 14.74
N LEU A 132 -16.67 5.04 13.51
CA LEU A 132 -18.00 4.66 13.06
C LEU A 132 -18.09 3.14 12.91
N ASP A 133 -19.18 2.54 13.38
CA ASP A 133 -19.43 1.11 13.25
C ASP A 133 -20.44 0.81 12.14
N PHE A 134 -20.02 0.07 11.11
CA PHE A 134 -20.85 -0.35 9.98
C PHE A 134 -21.30 -1.82 10.10
N THR A 135 -21.33 -2.39 11.31
CA THR A 135 -21.89 -3.74 11.58
C THR A 135 -23.29 -3.96 11.00
N THR A 136 -24.14 -2.93 10.99
CA THR A 136 -25.53 -2.94 10.47
C THR A 136 -25.65 -2.65 8.97
N TRP A 137 -24.53 -2.63 8.22
CA TRP A 137 -24.54 -2.46 6.75
C TRP A 137 -25.57 -3.34 6.02
N PRO A 138 -25.76 -4.64 6.36
CA PRO A 138 -26.68 -5.52 5.65
C PRO A 138 -28.15 -5.11 5.77
N ASP A 139 -28.50 -4.39 6.84
CA ASP A 139 -29.87 -3.98 7.14
C ASP A 139 -30.24 -2.68 6.42
N VAL A 140 -29.24 -1.85 6.07
CA VAL A 140 -29.41 -0.53 5.42
C VAL A 140 -29.15 -0.59 3.91
N ASN A 141 -28.17 -1.38 3.48
CA ASN A 141 -27.72 -1.47 2.09
C ASN A 141 -27.98 -2.84 1.44
N GLY A 142 -28.54 -3.79 2.18
CA GLY A 142 -28.77 -5.15 1.72
C GLY A 142 -27.57 -6.07 1.90
N ARG A 143 -27.78 -7.37 1.67
CA ARG A 143 -26.84 -8.44 2.04
C ARG A 143 -25.70 -8.67 1.04
N GLU A 144 -25.52 -7.78 0.07
CA GLU A 144 -24.39 -7.85 -0.87
C GLU A 144 -23.08 -7.56 -0.13
N ARG A 145 -22.01 -8.27 -0.51
CA ARG A 145 -20.69 -8.11 0.11
C ARG A 145 -19.89 -7.05 -0.64
N LEU A 146 -19.24 -6.16 0.10
CA LEU A 146 -18.41 -5.12 -0.49
C LEU A 146 -17.06 -5.66 -0.97
N GLU A 147 -16.59 -5.10 -2.08
CA GLU A 147 -15.40 -5.56 -2.76
C GLU A 147 -14.12 -5.09 -2.04
N LEU A 148 -13.32 -6.05 -1.57
CA LEU A 148 -12.06 -5.83 -0.87
C LEU A 148 -10.93 -5.61 -1.87
N LEU A 149 -10.48 -4.36 -2.02
CA LEU A 149 -9.39 -3.98 -2.92
C LEU A 149 -7.99 -4.36 -2.38
N ALA A 150 -7.80 -4.34 -1.06
CA ALA A 150 -6.50 -4.66 -0.45
C ALA A 150 -6.62 -5.20 0.98
N GLY A 151 -5.76 -6.17 1.32
CA GLY A 151 -5.61 -6.71 2.68
C GLY A 151 -6.22 -8.10 2.92
N GLN A 152 -6.47 -8.89 1.88
CA GLN A 152 -7.02 -10.25 2.00
C GLN A 152 -6.21 -11.17 2.93
N HIS A 153 -4.87 -11.06 2.91
CA HIS A 153 -3.99 -11.83 3.78
C HIS A 153 -4.18 -11.49 5.26
N ARG A 154 -4.53 -10.23 5.57
CA ARG A 154 -4.84 -9.76 6.94
C ARG A 154 -6.17 -10.33 7.43
N ILE A 155 -7.21 -10.34 6.60
CA ILE A 155 -8.48 -11.03 6.91
C ILE A 155 -8.23 -12.51 7.18
N ARG A 156 -7.54 -13.20 6.26
CA ARG A 156 -7.28 -14.64 6.42
C ARG A 156 -6.45 -14.97 7.66
N ALA A 157 -5.45 -14.14 7.97
CA ALA A 157 -4.65 -14.28 9.19
C ALA A 157 -5.49 -14.03 10.45
N LEU A 158 -6.43 -13.07 10.42
CA LEU A 158 -7.36 -12.81 11.52
C LEU A 158 -8.27 -14.02 11.76
N GLU A 159 -8.88 -14.58 10.71
CA GLU A 159 -9.73 -15.77 10.80
C GLU A 159 -9.00 -16.97 11.40
N GLU A 160 -7.74 -17.22 10.99
CA GLU A 160 -6.94 -18.29 11.57
C GLU A 160 -6.51 -17.99 13.01
N TRP A 161 -6.23 -16.73 13.36
CA TRP A 161 -5.85 -16.33 14.71
C TRP A 161 -7.03 -16.39 15.69
N VAL A 162 -8.19 -15.84 15.33
CA VAL A 162 -9.44 -15.90 16.13
C VAL A 162 -9.83 -17.35 16.41
N LYS A 163 -9.75 -18.22 15.40
CA LYS A 163 -10.04 -19.65 15.54
C LYS A 163 -9.08 -20.35 16.50
N ASP A 164 -7.77 -20.12 16.34
CA ASP A 164 -6.75 -20.78 17.18
C ASP A 164 -6.75 -20.26 18.63
N ALA A 165 -7.01 -18.96 18.81
CA ALA A 165 -7.15 -18.31 20.12
C ALA A 165 -8.52 -18.57 20.79
N LYS A 166 -9.45 -19.27 20.10
CA LYS A 166 -10.82 -19.56 20.54
C LYS A 166 -11.63 -18.31 20.92
N LEU A 167 -11.44 -17.23 20.16
CA LEU A 167 -12.15 -15.96 20.34
C LEU A 167 -13.52 -15.97 19.63
N SER A 168 -14.38 -15.02 20.03
CA SER A 168 -15.71 -14.84 19.43
C SER A 168 -15.63 -14.39 17.96
N GLU A 169 -16.65 -14.70 17.15
CA GLU A 169 -16.81 -14.11 15.82
C GLU A 169 -16.94 -12.58 15.85
N GLU A 170 -17.28 -12.00 17.00
CA GLU A 170 -17.30 -10.54 17.22
C GLU A 170 -15.93 -9.89 17.03
N GLU A 171 -14.82 -10.64 17.11
CA GLU A 171 -13.46 -10.20 16.78
C GLU A 171 -13.15 -10.17 15.28
N LEU A 172 -14.02 -10.74 14.43
CA LEU A 172 -13.83 -10.80 12.97
C LEU A 172 -14.19 -9.48 12.28
N TRP A 173 -13.59 -8.38 12.73
CA TRP A 173 -13.75 -7.03 12.20
C TRP A 173 -12.40 -6.35 11.92
N TRP A 174 -12.42 -5.35 11.04
CA TRP A 174 -11.25 -4.53 10.73
C TRP A 174 -11.65 -3.10 10.31
N PRO A 175 -10.84 -2.06 10.61
CA PRO A 175 -11.02 -0.72 10.06
C PRO A 175 -10.88 -0.69 8.52
N CYS A 176 -11.91 -0.19 7.84
CA CYS A 176 -11.97 -0.14 6.39
C CYS A 176 -12.01 1.31 5.90
N LYS A 177 -11.12 1.66 4.97
CA LYS A 177 -11.18 2.88 4.16
C LYS A 177 -12.09 2.61 2.96
N PHE A 178 -13.20 3.32 2.90
CA PHE A 178 -14.22 3.18 1.86
C PHE A 178 -13.92 4.13 0.69
N TYR A 179 -14.01 3.62 -0.54
CA TYR A 179 -13.80 4.38 -1.77
C TYR A 179 -15.07 4.37 -2.62
N ASP A 180 -15.40 5.51 -3.21
CA ASP A 180 -16.58 5.64 -4.07
C ASP A 180 -16.27 5.11 -5.47
N LYS A 181 -16.92 4.04 -5.88
CA LYS A 181 -16.76 3.44 -7.21
C LYS A 181 -17.25 4.37 -8.33
N ASP A 182 -18.21 5.24 -8.01
CA ASP A 182 -18.82 6.19 -8.94
C ASP A 182 -18.07 7.54 -8.94
N GLY A 183 -17.23 7.77 -7.91
CA GLY A 183 -16.46 9.01 -7.71
C GLY A 183 -14.95 8.91 -8.02
N ILE A 184 -14.41 7.72 -8.33
CA ILE A 184 -13.00 7.52 -8.69
C ILE A 184 -12.84 7.21 -10.19
N SER A 185 -11.71 7.63 -10.77
CA SER A 185 -11.36 7.26 -12.15
C SER A 185 -11.00 5.77 -12.26
N VAL A 186 -11.07 5.21 -13.46
CA VAL A 186 -10.63 3.83 -13.74
C VAL A 186 -9.16 3.63 -13.36
N GLU A 187 -8.30 4.62 -13.63
CA GLU A 187 -6.89 4.57 -13.25
C GLU A 187 -6.70 4.57 -11.72
N GLN A 188 -7.47 5.38 -10.99
CA GLN A 188 -7.49 5.40 -9.53
C GLN A 188 -7.95 4.04 -8.96
N ASN A 189 -9.01 3.45 -9.52
CA ASN A 189 -9.53 2.13 -9.13
C ASN A 189 -8.46 1.03 -9.34
N ILE A 190 -7.79 1.03 -10.49
CA ILE A 190 -6.63 0.15 -10.75
C ILE A 190 -5.51 0.39 -9.72
N LYS A 191 -5.14 1.66 -9.46
CA LYS A 191 -4.10 2.01 -8.48
C LYS A 191 -4.43 1.66 -7.03
N LEU A 192 -5.71 1.48 -6.66
CA LEU A 192 -6.11 0.99 -5.34
C LEU A 192 -5.93 -0.53 -5.18
N ARG A 193 -6.06 -1.29 -6.28
CA ARG A 193 -5.88 -2.76 -6.37
C ARG A 193 -4.41 -3.17 -6.54
N LEU A 194 -3.62 -2.28 -7.14
CA LEU A 194 -2.17 -2.36 -7.12
C LEU A 194 -1.67 -2.02 -5.71
N ASN A 195 -0.94 -2.94 -5.09
CA ASN A 195 -0.26 -2.66 -3.82
C ASN A 195 0.81 -1.59 -4.06
N GLN A 196 0.57 -0.38 -3.55
CA GLN A 196 1.60 0.63 -3.41
C GLN A 196 2.67 0.12 -2.42
N ARG A 197 3.95 0.34 -2.75
CA ARG A 197 5.10 -0.35 -2.13
C ARG A 197 5.36 0.04 -0.65
N ASP A 198 4.71 1.07 -0.13
CA ASP A 198 5.09 1.73 1.13
C ASP A 198 4.45 1.15 2.42
N VAL A 199 3.50 0.22 2.33
CA VAL A 199 3.02 -0.47 3.55
C VAL A 199 4.01 -1.56 3.93
N ALA A 200 4.57 -1.47 5.13
CA ALA A 200 5.61 -2.37 5.60
C ALA A 200 5.18 -3.85 5.52
N GLN A 201 5.99 -4.65 4.81
CA GLN A 201 5.73 -6.01 4.31
C GLN A 201 4.87 -6.07 3.03
N PRO A 202 5.49 -5.96 1.84
CA PRO A 202 4.79 -6.15 0.58
C PRO A 202 4.32 -7.60 0.39
N ASP A 203 3.13 -7.76 -0.20
CA ASP A 203 2.85 -8.98 -0.99
C ASP A 203 3.99 -9.15 -2.00
N SER A 204 4.51 -10.38 -2.08
CA SER A 204 5.80 -10.68 -2.70
C SER A 204 5.96 -10.10 -4.12
N HIS A 205 7.12 -9.50 -4.39
CA HIS A 205 7.47 -9.03 -5.73
C HIS A 205 7.69 -10.22 -6.68
N GLY A 206 7.06 -10.15 -7.86
CA GLY A 206 7.12 -11.18 -8.90
C GLY A 206 5.76 -11.84 -9.10
N ASP A 207 4.96 -11.26 -9.99
CA ASP A 207 3.89 -11.87 -10.80
C ASP A 207 3.09 -10.73 -11.49
N ILE A 208 3.65 -10.23 -12.60
CA ILE A 208 2.98 -9.58 -13.73
C ILE A 208 3.57 -10.20 -14.98
#